data_AF-A0A553MWW6-F1
#
_entry.id   AF-A0A553MWW6-F1
#
_cell.length_a   1.000
_cell.length_b   1.000
_cell.length_c   1.000
_cell.angle_alpha   90.00
_cell.angle_beta   90.00
_cell.angle_gamma   90.00
#
_symmetry.space_group_name_H-M   'P 1'
#
loop_
_entity.id
_entity.type
_entity.pdbx_description
1 polymer ?
#
loop_
_entity_poly.entity_id
_entity_poly.type
_entity_poly.pdbx_seq_one_letter_code
_entity_poly.pdbx_strand_id
1 'polypeptide(L)'
;MRIPHDEDSPEHARPFHCRHTQSAVLCCSACQGDGLQCYTCVATNADECFKQGSSVCPAHADACSTITGPNSLMKSCAYKSFCDKSHMSNGEMKLECCYNDDCNGPHHSHSHGNHHNGAARLSSGPLSGPVLIMGVLLLRQALNTF
;
A
#
# COMPACT_ATOMS: atom_id res chain seq x y z
N MET A 1 39.81 4.55 -7.52
CA MET A 1 39.25 4.27 -6.18
C MET A 1 38.51 2.94 -6.24
N ARG A 2 38.90 1.93 -5.45
CA ARG A 2 38.16 0.68 -5.29
C ARG A 2 37.30 0.82 -4.03
N ILE A 3 36.01 0.49 -4.14
CA ILE A 3 35.09 0.40 -3.01
C ILE A 3 35.42 -0.91 -2.27
N PRO A 4 35.67 -0.87 -0.95
CA PRO A 4 35.90 -2.09 -0.18
C PRO A 4 34.59 -2.86 0.00
N HIS A 5 34.67 -4.16 -0.28
CA HIS A 5 33.65 -5.16 -0.01
C HIS A 5 33.77 -5.52 1.48
N ASP A 6 32.77 -5.13 2.28
CA ASP A 6 32.68 -5.50 3.69
C ASP A 6 31.91 -6.82 3.77
N GLU A 7 32.65 -7.91 4.03
CA GLU A 7 32.13 -9.21 4.43
C GLU A 7 32.05 -9.28 5.96
N ASP A 8 30.92 -9.83 6.43
CA ASP A 8 30.69 -10.52 7.71
C ASP A 8 30.25 -9.71 8.95
N SER A 9 28.94 -9.78 9.24
CA SER A 9 28.47 -9.96 10.62
C SER A 9 27.09 -10.67 10.67
N PRO A 10 26.84 -11.60 11.61
CA PRO A 10 26.08 -12.82 11.33
C PRO A 10 24.79 -13.00 12.16
N GLU A 11 24.02 -14.03 11.80
CA GLU A 11 23.02 -14.75 12.61
C GLU A 11 21.76 -14.02 13.16
N HIS A 12 20.81 -13.69 12.29
CA HIS A 12 19.38 -13.95 12.60
C HIS A 12 18.54 -14.38 11.39
N ALA A 13 19.20 -14.89 10.35
CA ALA A 13 18.53 -15.62 9.29
C ALA A 13 17.96 -16.91 9.89
N ARG A 14 16.74 -16.86 10.43
CA ARG A 14 15.92 -18.06 10.54
C ARG A 14 15.68 -18.52 9.11
N PRO A 15 16.24 -19.66 8.69
CA PRO A 15 15.93 -20.18 7.38
C PRO A 15 14.48 -20.62 7.44
N PHE A 16 13.61 -19.99 6.66
CA PHE A 16 12.38 -20.67 6.23
C PHE A 16 12.84 -21.79 5.31
N HIS A 17 13.19 -22.92 5.92
CA HIS A 17 13.44 -24.18 5.24
C HIS A 17 12.14 -24.57 4.53
N CYS A 18 12.02 -24.22 3.26
CA CYS A 18 11.23 -25.03 2.34
C CYS A 18 12.00 -26.34 2.15
N ARG A 19 11.81 -27.28 3.09
CA ARG A 19 12.45 -28.59 3.06
C ARG A 19 12.06 -29.27 1.75
N HIS A 20 13.06 -29.55 0.91
CA HIS A 20 12.96 -30.38 -0.28
C HIS A 20 12.32 -31.73 0.06
N THR A 21 11.00 -31.81 -0.04
CA THR A 21 10.26 -33.07 -0.06
C THR A 21 9.09 -32.86 -1.01
N GLN A 22 9.31 -33.29 -2.25
CA GLN A 22 8.38 -33.58 -3.34
C GLN A 22 6.87 -33.41 -3.02
N SER A 23 6.40 -32.18 -2.88
CA SER A 23 4.99 -31.74 -2.98
C SER A 23 4.96 -30.21 -3.06
N ALA A 24 5.28 -29.69 -4.25
CA ALA A 24 5.53 -28.26 -4.49
C ALA A 24 4.28 -27.36 -4.54
N VAL A 25 3.14 -27.76 -3.97
CA VAL A 25 1.86 -27.07 -4.25
C VAL A 25 1.17 -26.49 -3.00
N LEU A 26 1.62 -26.80 -1.77
CA LEU A 26 0.82 -26.49 -0.56
C LEU A 26 1.53 -25.69 0.57
N CYS A 27 2.67 -25.03 0.32
CA CYS A 27 3.37 -24.27 1.37
C CYS A 27 3.13 -22.74 1.37
N CYS A 28 2.33 -22.17 0.46
CA CYS A 28 2.26 -20.70 0.32
C CYS A 28 0.92 -20.04 0.70
N SER A 29 -0.05 -20.76 1.27
CA SER A 29 -1.37 -20.15 1.56
C SER A 29 -1.45 -19.49 2.94
N ALA A 30 -0.46 -19.71 3.82
CA ALA A 30 -0.48 -19.26 5.21
C ALA A 30 0.68 -18.31 5.59
N CYS A 31 1.45 -17.85 4.60
CA CYS A 31 2.43 -16.77 4.78
C CYS A 31 1.83 -15.38 4.51
N GLN A 32 0.50 -15.30 4.45
CA GLN A 32 -0.26 -14.07 4.24
C GLN A 32 -0.36 -13.32 5.59
N GLY A 33 0.79 -12.95 6.14
CA GLY A 33 0.80 -11.91 7.17
C GLY A 33 0.41 -10.59 6.51
N ASP A 34 -0.38 -9.78 7.21
CA ASP A 34 -0.70 -8.39 6.86
C ASP A 34 0.57 -7.51 6.90
N GLY A 35 1.54 -7.84 6.06
CA GLY A 35 2.77 -7.08 5.88
C GLY A 35 2.49 -5.88 4.99
N LEU A 36 3.18 -4.78 5.27
CA LEU A 36 3.13 -3.56 4.48
C LEU A 36 3.26 -3.88 2.99
N GLN A 37 2.35 -3.37 2.16
CA GLN A 37 2.41 -3.51 0.72
C GLN A 37 3.03 -2.26 0.09
N CYS A 38 3.95 -2.44 -0.85
CA CYS A 38 4.60 -1.32 -1.54
C CYS A 38 4.76 -1.61 -3.03
N TYR A 39 4.78 -0.56 -3.85
CA TYR A 39 5.28 -0.69 -5.22
C TYR A 39 6.76 -1.01 -5.22
N THR A 40 7.15 -2.02 -5.99
CA THR A 40 8.53 -2.53 -6.10
C THR A 40 8.94 -2.57 -7.56
N CYS A 41 9.86 -1.71 -7.98
CA CYS A 41 10.24 -1.57 -9.39
C CYS A 41 11.57 -0.84 -9.56
N VAL A 42 12.16 -0.98 -10.74
CA VAL A 42 13.13 -0.04 -11.30
C VAL A 42 12.64 0.34 -12.69
N ALA A 43 12.52 1.64 -12.96
CA ALA A 43 12.01 2.18 -14.22
C ALA A 43 12.65 3.53 -14.54
N THR A 44 12.34 4.10 -15.70
CA THR A 44 12.74 5.48 -16.04
C THR A 44 11.69 6.51 -15.63
N ASN A 45 10.45 6.06 -15.39
CA ASN A 45 9.31 6.90 -15.02
C ASN A 45 8.32 6.12 -14.12
N ALA A 46 7.38 6.86 -13.52
CA ALA A 46 6.44 6.31 -12.54
C ALA A 46 5.36 5.43 -13.17
N ASP A 47 4.88 5.75 -14.36
CA ASP A 47 3.81 5.00 -15.01
C ASP A 47 4.24 3.57 -15.38
N GLU A 48 5.47 3.40 -15.88
CA GLU A 48 6.06 2.08 -16.11
C GLU A 48 6.21 1.27 -14.82
N CYS A 49 6.61 1.94 -13.73
CA CYS A 49 6.70 1.32 -12.43
C CYS A 49 5.32 0.87 -11.90
N PHE A 50 4.29 1.71 -12.02
CA PHE A 50 2.96 1.40 -11.51
C PHE A 50 2.31 0.20 -12.22
N LYS A 51 2.65 -0.04 -13.50
CA LYS A 51 2.21 -1.23 -14.24
C LYS A 51 2.77 -2.54 -13.66
N GLN A 52 3.88 -2.50 -12.94
CA GLN A 52 4.45 -3.69 -12.27
C GLN A 52 3.66 -4.07 -11.02
N GLY A 53 2.89 -3.14 -10.47
CA GLY A 53 2.07 -3.36 -9.27
C GLY A 53 2.88 -3.32 -7.98
N SER A 54 2.22 -3.70 -6.90
CA SER A 54 2.79 -3.75 -5.56
C SER A 54 2.92 -5.18 -5.04
N SER A 55 3.82 -5.36 -4.09
CA SER A 55 4.08 -6.64 -3.43
C SER A 55 4.17 -6.47 -1.91
N VAL A 56 3.85 -7.54 -1.18
CA VAL A 56 3.99 -7.58 0.27
C VAL A 56 5.47 -7.53 0.64
N CYS A 57 5.81 -6.62 1.53
CA CYS A 57 7.18 -6.42 1.97
C CYS A 57 7.71 -7.61 2.79
N PRO A 58 9.03 -7.88 2.73
CA PRO A 58 9.64 -8.90 3.55
C PRO A 58 9.52 -8.56 5.05
N ALA A 59 9.70 -9.56 5.90
CA ALA A 59 9.62 -9.39 7.35
C ALA A 59 10.49 -8.22 7.84
N HIS A 60 9.93 -7.45 8.77
CA HIS A 60 10.53 -6.27 9.39
C HIS A 60 10.71 -5.03 8.50
N ALA A 61 10.45 -5.12 7.19
CA ALA A 61 10.39 -3.92 6.36
C ALA A 61 9.07 -3.19 6.63
N ASP A 62 9.19 -1.99 7.18
CA ASP A 62 8.10 -1.19 7.74
C ASP A 62 7.92 0.15 7.02
N ALA A 63 8.61 0.36 5.89
CA ALA A 63 8.47 1.54 5.05
C ALA A 63 8.44 1.20 3.56
N CYS A 64 7.74 1.98 2.77
CA CYS A 64 7.96 2.09 1.33
C CYS A 64 8.98 3.20 1.06
N SER A 65 9.87 2.98 0.09
CA SER A 65 10.84 3.95 -0.40
C SER A 65 10.61 4.27 -1.87
N THR A 66 10.93 5.50 -2.25
CA THR A 66 11.02 5.96 -3.64
C THR A 66 12.33 6.72 -3.80
N ILE A 67 13.20 6.25 -4.69
CA ILE A 67 14.42 6.94 -5.10
C ILE A 67 14.20 7.45 -6.52
N THR A 68 14.34 8.76 -6.70
CA THR A 68 14.21 9.43 -7.99
C THR A 68 15.55 10.05 -8.36
N GLY A 69 16.08 9.66 -9.51
CA GLY A 69 17.25 10.25 -10.17
C GLY A 69 16.88 10.91 -11.51
N PRO A 70 17.84 11.46 -12.27
CA PRO A 70 17.56 12.23 -13.49
C PRO A 70 16.85 11.43 -14.59
N ASN A 71 17.04 10.10 -14.65
CA ASN A 71 16.38 9.19 -15.59
C ASN A 71 16.13 7.81 -14.96
N SER A 72 15.95 7.78 -13.64
CA SER A 72 15.77 6.53 -12.90
C SER A 72 14.78 6.75 -11.77
N LEU A 73 13.87 5.81 -11.62
CA LEU A 73 12.92 5.71 -10.53
C LEU A 73 13.04 4.30 -9.97
N MET A 74 13.30 4.20 -8.68
CA MET A 74 13.29 2.93 -7.96
C MET A 74 12.29 3.04 -6.82
N LYS A 75 11.37 2.09 -6.76
CA LYS A 75 10.44 1.93 -5.63
C LYS A 75 10.72 0.60 -4.98
N SER A 76 10.74 0.56 -3.65
CA SER A 76 11.03 -0.69 -2.92
C SER A 76 10.56 -0.63 -1.48
N CYS A 77 10.46 -1.78 -0.83
CA CYS A 77 10.35 -1.87 0.62
C CYS A 77 11.67 -1.44 1.29
N ALA A 78 11.57 -0.79 2.44
CA ALA A 78 12.69 -0.29 3.22
C ALA A 78 12.43 -0.44 4.72
N TYR A 79 13.49 -0.26 5.50
CA TYR A 79 13.41 -0.19 6.95
C TYR A 79 13.32 1.28 7.39
N LYS A 80 12.50 1.57 8.41
CA LYS A 80 12.39 2.88 9.05
C LYS A 80 13.76 3.43 9.42
N SER A 81 14.63 2.58 9.98
CA SER A 81 15.99 2.94 10.36
C SER A 81 16.88 3.37 9.19
N PHE A 82 16.63 2.85 7.98
CA PHE A 82 17.25 3.33 6.75
C PHE A 82 16.69 4.72 6.44
N CYS A 83 15.37 4.86 6.30
CA CYS A 83 14.69 6.11 5.96
C CYS A 83 15.03 7.29 6.89
N ASP A 84 15.21 7.02 8.20
CA ASP A 84 15.54 8.06 9.19
C ASP A 84 16.99 8.55 9.06
N LYS A 85 17.90 7.71 8.55
CA LYS A 85 19.33 8.02 8.40
C LYS A 85 19.67 8.55 7.01
N SER A 86 18.94 8.12 5.98
CA SER A 86 19.20 8.47 4.59
C SER A 86 18.33 9.66 4.16
N HIS A 87 18.74 10.86 4.56
CA HIS A 87 18.21 12.09 3.93
C HIS A 87 19.02 12.38 2.64
N MET A 88 18.79 11.57 1.59
CA MET A 88 19.41 11.80 0.28
C MET A 88 18.58 12.77 -0.55
N SER A 89 18.94 14.05 -0.50
CA SER A 89 18.52 15.07 -1.47
C SER A 89 19.76 15.80 -1.96
N ASN A 90 20.61 15.08 -2.70
CA ASN A 90 21.87 15.62 -3.21
C ASN A 90 21.70 15.98 -4.69
N GLY A 91 20.93 17.04 -4.97
CA GLY A 91 20.79 17.71 -6.28
C GLY A 91 20.21 16.89 -7.44
N GLU A 92 20.73 15.68 -7.65
CA GLU A 92 20.38 14.76 -8.72
C GLU A 92 19.57 13.56 -8.23
N MET A 93 19.69 13.17 -6.95
CA MET A 93 18.94 12.05 -6.37
C MET A 93 18.10 12.49 -5.18
N LYS A 94 16.85 12.00 -5.13
CA LYS A 94 15.87 12.25 -4.08
C LYS A 94 15.38 10.91 -3.51
N LEU A 95 15.49 10.71 -2.21
CA LEU A 95 14.88 9.59 -1.49
C LEU A 95 13.66 10.09 -0.70
N GLU A 96 12.54 9.39 -0.84
CA GLU A 96 11.30 9.61 -0.08
C GLU A 96 10.84 8.30 0.55
N CYS A 97 10.37 8.37 1.80
CA CYS A 97 9.80 7.22 2.48
C CYS A 97 8.39 7.52 3.02
N CYS A 98 7.56 6.49 3.08
CA CYS A 98 6.22 6.51 3.67
C CYS A 98 5.91 5.13 4.29
N TYR A 99 4.87 5.01 5.13
CA TYR A 99 4.71 3.88 6.07
C TYR A 99 3.37 3.16 5.99
N ASN A 100 2.57 3.43 4.95
CA ASN A 100 1.24 2.83 4.75
C ASN A 100 1.23 2.00 3.46
N ASP A 101 0.29 1.08 3.35
CA ASP A 101 0.13 0.26 2.15
C ASP A 101 -0.02 1.12 0.90
N ASP A 102 0.74 0.76 -0.12
CA ASP A 102 0.78 1.39 -1.44
C ASP A 102 0.97 2.92 -1.41
N CYS A 103 1.53 3.46 -0.32
CA CYS A 103 1.74 4.90 -0.15
C CYS A 103 2.72 5.50 -1.15
N ASN A 104 3.61 4.66 -1.70
CA ASN A 104 4.52 5.03 -2.78
C ASN A 104 3.91 4.80 -4.18
N GLY A 105 2.61 4.48 -4.26
CA GLY A 105 1.86 4.30 -5.48
C GLY A 105 1.51 5.61 -6.20
N PRO A 106 0.58 5.56 -7.17
CA PRO A 106 0.06 6.75 -7.83
C PRO A 106 -0.48 7.73 -6.79
N HIS A 107 0.00 8.99 -6.84
CA HIS A 107 -0.57 10.04 -6.01
C HIS A 107 -2.01 10.33 -6.46
N HIS A 108 -2.97 9.74 -5.77
CA HIS A 108 -4.35 10.22 -5.84
C HIS A 108 -4.42 11.48 -5.00
N SER A 109 -4.42 12.64 -5.65
CA SER A 109 -4.67 13.91 -4.98
C SER A 109 -6.00 13.82 -4.24
N HIS A 110 -5.95 13.60 -2.92
CA HIS A 110 -7.09 13.80 -2.06
C HIS A 110 -7.41 15.29 -2.10
N SER A 111 -8.46 15.66 -2.85
CA SER A 111 -9.06 16.98 -2.73
C SER A 111 -9.43 17.18 -1.26
N HIS A 112 -8.70 18.04 -0.56
CA HIS A 112 -9.03 18.46 0.79
C HIS A 112 -10.35 19.24 0.73
N GLY A 113 -11.46 18.54 0.89
CA GLY A 113 -12.74 19.14 1.24
C GLY A 113 -12.58 19.84 2.58
N ASN A 114 -12.47 21.17 2.54
CA ASN A 114 -12.46 22.04 3.70
C ASN A 114 -13.84 22.00 4.40
N HIS A 115 -14.09 20.98 5.22
CA HIS A 115 -15.22 20.97 6.14
C HIS A 115 -14.87 21.78 7.39
N HIS A 116 -15.28 23.03 7.33
CA HIS A 116 -15.40 23.93 8.47
C HIS A 116 -16.50 23.38 9.39
N ASN A 117 -16.10 23.03 10.61
CA ASN A 117 -17.02 22.68 11.69
C ASN A 117 -17.84 23.91 12.09
N GLY A 118 -19.01 24.07 11.49
CA GLY A 118 -20.10 24.88 12.02
C GLY A 118 -21.06 23.99 12.80
N ALA A 119 -20.95 24.00 14.13
CA ALA A 119 -21.93 23.37 14.99
C ALA A 119 -23.29 24.07 14.82
N ALA A 120 -24.22 23.41 14.16
CA ALA A 120 -25.65 23.63 14.33
C ALA A 120 -26.31 22.28 14.52
N ARG A 121 -26.61 21.96 15.78
CA ARG A 121 -27.55 20.89 16.10
C ARG A 121 -28.94 21.33 15.66
N LEU A 122 -29.56 20.58 14.75
CA LEU A 122 -31.00 20.36 14.78
C LEU A 122 -31.28 18.91 14.39
N SER A 123 -31.95 18.23 15.31
CA SER A 123 -32.48 16.89 15.18
C SER A 123 -33.51 16.79 14.04
N SER A 124 -33.30 15.85 13.14
CA SER A 124 -34.36 15.27 12.30
C SER A 124 -33.81 14.05 11.55
N GLY A 125 -33.89 12.87 12.19
CA GLY A 125 -34.01 11.63 11.41
C GLY A 125 -35.46 11.47 10.93
N PRO A 126 -35.80 10.42 10.15
CA PRO A 126 -34.96 9.39 9.52
C PRO A 126 -35.20 9.33 7.99
N LEU A 127 -34.74 8.26 7.31
CA LEU A 127 -35.35 7.59 6.13
C LEU A 127 -34.35 7.22 5.03
N SER A 128 -33.31 6.44 5.35
CA SER A 128 -32.60 5.62 4.36
C SER A 128 -32.37 4.21 4.90
N GLY A 129 -33.47 3.55 5.28
CA GLY A 129 -33.49 2.11 5.56
C GLY A 129 -34.36 1.38 4.52
N PRO A 130 -34.18 0.06 4.33
CA PRO A 130 -34.85 -0.75 3.30
C PRO A 130 -36.39 -0.82 3.42
N VAL A 131 -37.00 -0.09 4.36
CA VAL A 131 -38.44 -0.02 4.61
C VAL A 131 -39.19 0.70 3.49
N LEU A 132 -38.60 1.72 2.86
CA LEU A 132 -39.24 2.42 1.73
C LEU A 132 -39.40 1.53 0.49
N ILE A 133 -38.50 0.55 0.31
CA ILE A 133 -38.56 -0.38 -0.81
C ILE A 133 -39.75 -1.34 -0.65
N MET A 134 -40.05 -1.78 0.58
CA MET A 134 -41.22 -2.64 0.86
C MET A 134 -42.56 -1.91 0.63
N GLY A 135 -42.63 -0.61 0.96
CA GLY A 135 -43.83 0.20 0.70
C GLY A 135 -44.15 0.39 -0.78
N VAL A 136 -43.13 0.64 -1.60
CA VAL A 136 -43.30 0.80 -3.07
C VAL A 136 -43.69 -0.53 -3.73
N LEU A 137 -43.15 -1.66 -3.26
CA LEU A 137 -43.52 -2.98 -3.79
C LEU A 137 -44.98 -3.34 -3.49
N LEU A 138 -45.47 -3.07 -2.27
CA LEU A 138 -46.87 -3.35 -1.92
C LEU A 138 -47.86 -2.48 -2.71
N LEU A 139 -47.51 -1.21 -2.96
CA LEU A 139 -48.36 -0.31 -3.75
C LEU A 139 -48.42 -0.73 -5.24
N ARG A 140 -47.32 -1.25 -5.79
CA ARG A 140 -47.29 -1.79 -7.17
C ARG A 140 -48.12 -3.07 -7.32
N GLN A 141 -48.11 -3.95 -6.32
CA GLN A 141 -48.91 -5.20 -6.36
C GLN A 141 -50.42 -4.90 -6.29
N ALA A 142 -50.83 -3.91 -5.50
CA ALA A 142 -52.23 -3.49 -5.40
C ALA A 142 -52.77 -2.87 -6.70
N LEU A 143 -51.97 -2.08 -7.42
CA LEU A 143 -52.36 -1.47 -8.69
C LEU A 143 -52.43 -2.46 -9.87
N ASN A 144 -51.72 -3.59 -9.78
CA ASN A 144 -51.73 -4.64 -10.81
C ASN A 144 -52.83 -5.70 -10.59
N THR A 145 -53.70 -5.48 -9.59
CA THR A 145 -54.84 -6.37 -9.28
C THR A 145 -56.20 -5.66 -9.49
N PHE A 146 -56.19 -4.52 -10.19
CA PHE A 146 -57.37 -3.86 -10.75
C PHE A 146 -57.32 -3.85 -12.27
#